data_AF-A0A9D3P1Q3-F1
#
_entry.id   AF-A0A9D3P1Q3-F1
#
_cell.length_a   1.000
_cell.length_b   1.000
_cell.length_c   1.000
_cell.angle_alpha   90.00
_cell.angle_beta   90.00
_cell.angle_gamma   90.00
#
_symmetry.space_group_name_H-M   'P 1'
#
loop_
_entity.id
_entity.type
_entity.pdbx_description
1 polymer ?
#
loop_
_entity_poly.entity_id
_entity_poly.type
_entity_poly.pdbx_seq_one_letter_code
_entity_poly.pdbx_strand_id
1 'polypeptide(L)'
;MPHPDRGPHAHPSRQGNAGVHQTDDDYLSDRDSVIIPGPLMSNNMQMEDLVDFILRKSQECLEHVEQPEQKESYFFWKIMELLCKKKGNVLLPEVAVILFKGYGLLRQKLGVKNQDGWCLPLAQLLCSNEPKYEHLKAVVNMGQKLDSEGLTYAAHICYVIALEELKTCHRPSFELIGCDRLPVSQPAMRDAIERTEVYEYVCSLTSGLAQPNFQIYKCYHASSLAEYGLFNQALDYCETIARAIATFPCKITKATLEQTIALSERLHKRKRNEPEWLLKLRQLHRANVFKLEECGLMTGEMLALQFPLGENRITSEEEFDSRYTLENLLGEVGFGSVRVGVRKADGKQVAIKHVGKSRYDEFITIPGETQSVPLEVALMKMVSKPFGCENVLELIEWFEMADYYILVLEQPSPCMDLHEFCKLHKGRLSEPLARQIMHQVVQAARHCCDCGVLHGDIKAENLLINTDTLDVKLKDFGCGDLLKDTPYTKYAGTWAFCPPEWICEGQYLGRPATVWSLGVLLYNLVCRDLPFHKEDNVSRNTHLAPSLSGECSDLIWWCLEQDPHSRPTFEEILSHKWFMGLQNIRE
;
A
#
# COMPACT_ATOMS: atom_id res chain seq x y z
N MET A 1 6.03 55.95 -63.48
CA MET A 1 4.98 55.55 -64.43
C MET A 1 5.63 55.33 -65.80
N PRO A 2 5.17 54.41 -66.67
CA PRO A 2 3.93 53.62 -66.61
C PRO A 2 4.10 52.07 -66.67
N HIS A 3 2.97 51.35 -66.78
CA HIS A 3 2.68 49.90 -67.00
C HIS A 3 3.26 49.28 -68.32
N PRO A 4 3.05 47.96 -68.66
CA PRO A 4 2.74 46.73 -67.88
C PRO A 4 3.52 45.44 -68.32
N ASP A 5 3.12 44.28 -67.76
CA ASP A 5 3.41 42.85 -68.07
C ASP A 5 4.05 42.41 -69.42
N ARG A 6 5.03 41.47 -69.31
CA ARG A 6 5.00 40.06 -69.81
C ARG A 6 6.38 39.38 -69.64
N GLY A 7 6.43 38.09 -69.25
CA GLY A 7 7.63 37.22 -69.37
C GLY A 7 7.64 36.45 -70.72
N PRO A 8 8.25 35.25 -70.82
CA PRO A 8 9.20 34.56 -69.92
C PRO A 8 10.38 33.87 -70.69
N HIS A 9 11.16 33.00 -70.02
CA HIS A 9 12.06 31.94 -70.57
C HIS A 9 13.35 32.36 -71.33
N ALA A 10 14.43 31.56 -71.41
CA ALA A 10 14.93 30.44 -70.58
C ALA A 10 16.35 29.99 -71.02
N HIS A 11 17.05 29.24 -70.14
CA HIS A 11 17.95 28.11 -70.49
C HIS A 11 19.34 28.40 -71.15
N PRO A 12 20.30 27.43 -71.24
CA PRO A 12 21.24 27.16 -70.11
C PRO A 12 22.70 26.77 -70.51
N SER A 13 23.49 26.30 -69.53
CA SER A 13 24.48 25.19 -69.62
C SER A 13 25.99 25.45 -69.80
N ARG A 14 26.76 24.95 -68.79
CA ARG A 14 28.07 24.23 -68.86
C ARG A 14 29.32 25.05 -69.31
N GLN A 15 30.56 24.75 -68.89
CA GLN A 15 31.14 23.56 -68.20
C GLN A 15 32.49 23.86 -67.52
N GLY A 16 32.92 23.01 -66.56
CA GLY A 16 34.30 22.93 -66.00
C GLY A 16 34.33 22.42 -64.54
N ASN A 17 34.48 21.11 -64.29
CA ASN A 17 35.74 20.43 -63.84
C ASN A 17 36.49 21.16 -62.70
N ALA A 18 36.84 20.55 -61.55
CA ALA A 18 36.65 19.22 -60.94
C ALA A 18 37.03 19.33 -59.42
N GLY A 19 36.86 18.37 -58.50
CA GLY A 19 36.35 16.97 -58.52
C GLY A 19 36.73 16.21 -57.22
N VAL A 20 36.44 14.90 -57.15
CA VAL A 20 36.69 13.95 -56.01
C VAL A 20 35.72 14.08 -54.82
N HIS A 21 35.25 12.91 -54.35
CA HIS A 21 34.10 12.73 -53.46
C HIS A 21 34.28 13.26 -52.02
N GLN A 22 33.34 14.11 -51.59
CA GLN A 22 32.77 14.06 -50.24
C GLN A 22 31.39 13.41 -50.35
N THR A 23 31.04 12.56 -49.38
CA THR A 23 29.69 11.99 -49.23
C THR A 23 28.78 13.00 -48.54
N ASP A 24 27.51 13.04 -48.95
CA ASP A 24 26.54 14.04 -48.51
C ASP A 24 26.15 13.91 -47.02
N ASP A 25 26.84 14.66 -46.16
CA ASP A 25 26.39 15.00 -44.80
C ASP A 25 25.70 16.38 -44.83
N ASP A 26 24.50 16.47 -45.41
CA ASP A 26 23.65 17.66 -45.24
C ASP A 26 22.15 17.37 -45.45
N TYR A 27 21.52 16.76 -44.43
CA TYR A 27 20.06 16.76 -44.29
C TYR A 27 19.62 16.97 -42.84
N LEU A 28 18.95 18.11 -42.62
CA LEU A 28 17.99 18.39 -41.55
C LEU A 28 18.56 18.63 -40.14
N SER A 29 19.16 19.80 -39.98
CA SER A 29 19.00 20.60 -38.75
C SER A 29 17.54 21.08 -38.61
N ASP A 30 16.61 20.18 -38.28
CA ASP A 30 15.25 20.57 -37.89
C ASP A 30 14.56 19.51 -37.01
N ARG A 31 14.80 19.60 -35.71
CA ARG A 31 13.99 19.07 -34.59
C ARG A 31 14.68 19.49 -33.29
N ASP A 32 14.13 20.50 -32.63
CA ASP A 32 14.52 20.84 -31.26
C ASP A 32 14.42 19.61 -30.37
N SER A 33 15.47 19.41 -29.58
CA SER A 33 15.82 18.14 -28.99
C SER A 33 14.78 17.64 -27.99
N VAL A 34 14.28 16.41 -28.21
CA VAL A 34 13.52 15.65 -27.21
C VAL A 34 14.48 15.20 -26.10
N ILE A 35 14.83 16.13 -25.21
CA ILE A 35 15.60 15.84 -24.00
C ILE A 35 14.63 15.26 -22.97
N ILE A 36 14.50 13.94 -23.00
CA ILE A 36 14.08 13.16 -21.83
C ILE A 36 15.20 13.37 -20.80
N PRO A 37 14.95 13.98 -19.63
CA PRO A 37 16.01 14.17 -18.64
C PRO A 37 16.32 12.87 -17.88
N GLY A 38 15.55 11.80 -18.13
CA GLY A 38 15.62 10.52 -17.47
C GLY A 38 16.84 9.64 -17.80
N PRO A 39 17.07 8.59 -16.99
CA PRO A 39 16.20 8.15 -15.90
C PRO A 39 16.22 9.11 -14.69
N LEU A 40 15.04 9.41 -14.17
CA LEU A 40 14.86 10.43 -13.11
C LEU A 40 15.44 9.97 -11.76
N MET A 41 15.53 8.66 -11.58
CA MET A 41 16.19 8.01 -10.44
C MET A 41 17.72 7.90 -10.61
N SER A 42 18.33 8.69 -11.51
CA SER A 42 19.79 8.79 -11.65
C SER A 42 20.39 9.79 -10.66
N ASN A 43 21.65 9.57 -10.29
CA ASN A 43 22.41 10.47 -9.40
C ASN A 43 22.72 11.85 -10.01
N ASN A 44 22.41 12.04 -11.30
CA ASN A 44 22.72 13.26 -12.05
C ASN A 44 21.51 14.22 -12.14
N MET A 45 20.30 13.75 -11.82
CA MET A 45 19.06 14.51 -11.90
C MET A 45 19.02 15.67 -10.89
N GLN A 46 18.82 16.91 -11.38
CA GLN A 46 18.52 18.06 -10.52
C GLN A 46 17.00 18.26 -10.40
N MET A 47 16.55 18.75 -9.25
CA MET A 47 15.12 18.97 -9.00
C MET A 47 14.56 20.09 -9.90
N GLU A 48 15.39 21.09 -10.19
CA GLU A 48 15.10 22.24 -11.03
C GLU A 48 14.77 21.80 -12.47
N ASP A 49 15.61 20.95 -13.07
CA ASP A 49 15.41 20.41 -14.43
C ASP A 49 14.10 19.60 -14.53
N LEU A 50 13.78 18.82 -13.49
CA LEU A 50 12.53 18.07 -13.39
C LEU A 50 11.30 19.01 -13.29
N VAL A 51 11.38 20.06 -12.47
CA VAL A 51 10.30 21.04 -12.32
C VAL A 51 10.07 21.78 -13.65
N ASP A 52 11.13 22.18 -14.36
CA ASP A 52 11.02 22.84 -15.67
C ASP A 52 10.45 21.91 -16.75
N PHE A 53 10.80 20.61 -16.72
CA PHE A 53 10.18 19.59 -17.56
C PHE A 53 8.67 19.46 -17.29
N ILE A 54 8.26 19.34 -16.01
CA ILE A 54 6.86 19.25 -15.59
C ILE A 54 6.08 20.52 -16.01
N LEU A 55 6.69 21.70 -15.85
CA LEU A 55 6.08 22.97 -16.25
C LEU A 55 5.81 23.00 -17.76
N ARG A 56 6.79 22.62 -18.59
CA ARG A 56 6.66 22.55 -20.04
C ARG A 56 5.56 21.59 -20.48
N LYS A 57 5.57 20.36 -19.97
CA LYS A 57 4.50 19.37 -20.21
C LYS A 57 3.11 19.88 -19.81
N SER A 58 3.00 20.57 -18.66
CA SER A 58 1.73 21.17 -18.25
C SER A 58 1.24 22.29 -19.19
N GLN A 59 2.16 23.00 -19.85
CA GLN A 59 1.82 24.03 -20.83
C GLN A 59 1.42 23.41 -22.18
N GLU A 60 2.13 22.39 -22.65
CA GLU A 60 1.78 21.61 -23.86
C GLU A 60 0.34 21.04 -23.74
N CYS A 61 -0.03 20.47 -22.60
CA CYS A 61 -1.39 19.99 -22.33
C CYS A 61 -2.45 21.11 -22.38
N LEU A 62 -2.10 22.35 -22.00
CA LEU A 62 -3.01 23.51 -22.09
C LEU A 62 -3.16 24.04 -23.51
N GLU A 63 -2.16 23.87 -24.37
CA GLU A 63 -2.19 24.27 -25.78
C GLU A 63 -2.96 23.26 -26.63
N HIS A 64 -2.92 21.99 -26.26
CA HIS A 64 -3.61 20.89 -26.94
C HIS A 64 -4.85 20.37 -26.19
N VAL A 65 -5.41 21.18 -25.30
CA VAL A 65 -6.51 20.84 -24.36
C VAL A 65 -7.79 20.26 -24.98
N GLU A 66 -8.00 20.45 -26.29
CA GLU A 66 -9.12 19.87 -27.04
C GLU A 66 -8.90 18.40 -27.45
N GLN A 67 -7.65 17.92 -27.42
CA GLN A 67 -7.30 16.53 -27.71
C GLN A 67 -7.70 15.61 -26.52
N PRO A 68 -7.94 14.31 -26.76
CA PRO A 68 -8.18 13.34 -25.70
C PRO A 68 -7.10 13.37 -24.63
N GLU A 69 -7.47 13.08 -23.37
CA GLU A 69 -6.55 12.86 -22.23
C GLU A 69 -5.68 14.06 -21.80
N GLN A 70 -5.65 15.16 -22.57
CA GLN A 70 -4.82 16.33 -22.25
C GLN A 70 -5.31 17.08 -21.00
N LYS A 71 -6.60 16.99 -20.65
CA LYS A 71 -7.12 17.57 -19.39
C LYS A 71 -6.59 16.81 -18.17
N GLU A 72 -6.72 15.49 -18.19
CA GLU A 72 -6.22 14.58 -17.17
C GLU A 72 -4.70 14.70 -17.04
N SER A 73 -3.99 14.73 -18.17
CA SER A 73 -2.54 14.98 -18.24
C SER A 73 -2.15 16.34 -17.64
N TYR A 74 -2.88 17.41 -17.95
CA TYR A 74 -2.65 18.72 -17.32
C TYR A 74 -2.76 18.66 -15.79
N PHE A 75 -3.82 18.04 -15.26
CA PHE A 75 -3.98 17.89 -13.81
C PHE A 75 -2.88 17.03 -13.20
N PHE A 76 -2.52 15.90 -13.83
CA PHE A 76 -1.40 15.06 -13.39
C PHE A 76 -0.10 15.86 -13.27
N TRP A 77 0.28 16.62 -14.31
CA TRP A 77 1.50 17.44 -14.27
C TRP A 77 1.47 18.52 -13.19
N LYS A 78 0.33 19.18 -12.97
CA LYS A 78 0.22 20.17 -11.87
C LYS A 78 0.28 19.54 -10.49
N ILE A 79 -0.23 18.33 -10.31
CA ILE A 79 -0.12 17.58 -9.05
C ILE A 79 1.35 17.16 -8.82
N MET A 80 2.05 16.68 -9.84
CA MET A 80 3.49 16.38 -9.77
C MET A 80 4.33 17.62 -9.46
N GLU A 81 4.01 18.78 -10.03
CA GLU A 81 4.69 20.06 -9.76
C GLU A 81 4.67 20.40 -8.26
N LEU A 82 3.51 20.24 -7.61
CA LEU A 82 3.33 20.48 -6.19
C LEU A 82 4.06 19.44 -5.34
N LEU A 83 3.93 18.15 -5.68
CA LEU A 83 4.58 17.06 -4.94
C LEU A 83 6.11 17.16 -4.99
N CYS A 84 6.71 17.50 -6.14
CA CYS A 84 8.15 17.75 -6.26
C CYS A 84 8.58 18.95 -5.42
N LYS A 85 7.91 20.11 -5.56
CA LYS A 85 8.23 21.35 -4.81
C LYS A 85 8.10 21.19 -3.29
N LYS A 86 7.20 20.32 -2.81
CA LYS A 86 6.99 20.02 -1.39
C LYS A 86 7.75 18.77 -0.90
N LYS A 87 8.52 18.09 -1.76
CA LYS A 87 9.19 16.81 -1.45
C LYS A 87 8.23 15.77 -0.87
N GLY A 88 7.05 15.64 -1.46
CA GLY A 88 5.98 14.74 -1.01
C GLY A 88 5.18 15.17 0.22
N ASN A 89 5.63 16.18 0.98
CA ASN A 89 4.93 16.73 2.15
C ASN A 89 3.80 17.70 1.74
N VAL A 90 2.81 17.18 1.02
CA VAL A 90 1.65 17.92 0.50
C VAL A 90 0.41 17.66 1.35
N LEU A 91 -0.36 18.70 1.67
CA LEU A 91 -1.69 18.56 2.25
C LEU A 91 -2.74 18.40 1.15
N LEU A 92 -3.71 17.49 1.33
CA LEU A 92 -4.76 17.23 0.33
C LEU A 92 -5.57 18.49 -0.08
N PRO A 93 -5.86 19.47 0.79
CA PRO A 93 -6.42 20.75 0.37
C PRO A 93 -5.55 21.58 -0.59
N GLU A 94 -4.22 21.43 -0.58
CA GLU A 94 -3.35 22.09 -1.57
C GLU A 94 -3.53 21.48 -2.97
N VAL A 95 -3.77 20.17 -3.03
CA VAL A 95 -4.15 19.46 -4.26
C VAL A 95 -5.54 19.91 -4.72
N ALA A 96 -6.51 20.07 -3.80
CA ALA A 96 -7.83 20.60 -4.11
C ALA A 96 -7.78 21.99 -4.74
N VAL A 97 -6.90 22.88 -4.26
CA VAL A 97 -6.68 24.22 -4.85
C VAL A 97 -6.19 24.12 -6.30
N ILE A 98 -5.37 23.13 -6.64
CA ILE A 98 -4.94 22.88 -8.02
C ILE A 98 -6.13 22.43 -8.88
N LEU A 99 -6.93 21.49 -8.39
CA LEU A 99 -8.12 21.01 -9.11
C LEU A 99 -9.13 22.14 -9.37
N PHE A 100 -9.47 22.95 -8.36
CA PHE A 100 -10.38 24.09 -8.54
C PHE A 100 -9.86 25.14 -9.53
N LYS A 101 -8.57 25.52 -9.44
CA LYS A 101 -7.96 26.50 -10.36
C LYS A 101 -7.87 25.95 -11.78
N GLY A 102 -7.43 24.70 -11.93
CA GLY A 102 -7.34 24.02 -13.22
C GLY A 102 -8.70 23.90 -13.89
N TYR A 103 -9.71 23.41 -13.17
CA TYR A 103 -11.09 23.34 -13.69
C TYR A 103 -11.61 24.71 -14.16
N GLY A 104 -11.37 25.76 -13.40
CA GLY A 104 -11.72 27.13 -13.79
C GLY A 104 -11.05 27.58 -15.11
N LEU A 105 -9.75 27.29 -15.27
CA LEU A 105 -8.98 27.62 -16.47
C LEU A 105 -9.42 26.80 -17.69
N LEU A 106 -9.58 25.49 -17.55
CA LEU A 106 -10.03 24.60 -18.61
C LEU A 106 -11.44 24.97 -19.10
N ARG A 107 -12.35 25.30 -18.17
CA ARG A 107 -13.71 25.79 -18.49
C ARG A 107 -13.71 27.12 -19.24
N GLN A 108 -12.75 28.01 -18.98
CA GLN A 108 -12.61 29.26 -19.73
C GLN A 108 -12.12 29.00 -21.16
N LYS A 109 -11.19 28.06 -21.37
CA LYS A 109 -10.69 27.69 -22.71
C LYS A 109 -11.71 26.91 -23.54
N LEU A 110 -12.38 25.91 -22.96
CA LEU A 110 -13.27 24.98 -23.68
C LEU A 110 -14.75 25.42 -23.71
N GLY A 111 -15.11 26.44 -22.92
CA GLY A 111 -16.49 26.87 -22.75
C GLY A 111 -17.36 25.90 -21.94
N VAL A 112 -18.66 26.18 -21.86
CA VAL A 112 -19.61 25.49 -20.96
C VAL A 112 -19.98 24.06 -21.41
N LYS A 113 -19.46 23.59 -22.56
CA LYS A 113 -19.92 22.33 -23.20
C LYS A 113 -19.29 21.05 -22.62
N ASN A 114 -18.19 21.13 -21.88
CA ASN A 114 -17.59 19.97 -21.20
C ASN A 114 -17.84 20.06 -19.69
N GLN A 115 -18.61 19.11 -19.16
CA GLN A 115 -18.74 18.89 -17.72
C GLN A 115 -17.76 17.79 -17.31
N ASP A 116 -16.56 18.18 -16.84
CA ASP A 116 -15.57 17.23 -16.35
C ASP A 116 -16.04 16.67 -15.00
N GLY A 117 -16.82 15.59 -15.04
CA GLY A 117 -17.63 15.08 -13.92
C GLY A 117 -16.83 14.58 -12.71
N TRP A 118 -15.53 14.37 -12.85
CA TRP A 118 -14.65 13.85 -11.80
C TRP A 118 -13.90 14.94 -11.01
N CYS A 119 -13.54 16.06 -11.67
CA CYS A 119 -12.59 17.01 -11.08
C CYS A 119 -13.17 17.79 -9.89
N LEU A 120 -14.41 18.27 -9.99
CA LEU A 120 -15.03 19.02 -8.90
C LEU A 120 -15.39 18.15 -7.68
N PRO A 121 -15.99 16.94 -7.84
CA PRO A 121 -16.23 16.06 -6.69
C PRO A 121 -14.93 15.62 -6.01
N LEU A 122 -13.84 15.40 -6.78
CA LEU A 122 -12.54 15.09 -6.19
C LEU A 122 -11.98 16.29 -5.40
N ALA A 123 -12.06 17.51 -5.95
CA ALA A 123 -11.64 18.72 -5.24
C ALA A 123 -12.44 18.97 -3.96
N GLN A 124 -13.75 18.71 -3.98
CA GLN A 124 -14.61 18.78 -2.79
C GLN A 124 -14.24 17.71 -1.77
N LEU A 125 -14.00 16.48 -2.22
CA LEU A 125 -13.56 15.37 -1.36
C LEU A 125 -12.25 15.72 -0.68
N LEU A 126 -11.25 16.21 -1.41
CA LEU A 126 -9.93 16.60 -0.85
C LEU A 126 -9.98 17.78 0.14
N CYS A 127 -11.09 18.51 0.19
CA CYS A 127 -11.36 19.56 1.18
C CYS A 127 -12.17 19.09 2.40
N SER A 128 -12.54 17.81 2.51
CA SER A 128 -13.27 17.30 3.68
C SER A 128 -12.39 17.26 4.94
N ASN A 129 -13.00 17.40 6.11
CA ASN A 129 -12.34 17.30 7.42
C ASN A 129 -12.24 15.84 7.93
N GLU A 130 -12.21 14.88 7.00
CA GLU A 130 -12.16 13.45 7.34
C GLU A 130 -10.79 13.05 7.92
N PRO A 131 -10.70 12.00 8.77
CA PRO A 131 -9.40 11.50 9.21
C PRO A 131 -8.60 11.01 8.01
N LYS A 132 -7.30 11.34 7.95
CA LYS A 132 -6.40 11.10 6.80
C LYS A 132 -6.53 9.70 6.18
N TYR A 133 -6.72 8.65 6.98
CA TYR A 133 -6.92 7.29 6.49
C TYR A 133 -8.25 7.10 5.72
N GLU A 134 -9.40 7.42 6.32
CA GLU A 134 -10.70 7.34 5.62
C GLU A 134 -10.76 8.35 4.46
N HIS A 135 -10.06 9.48 4.56
CA HIS A 135 -9.93 10.47 3.51
C HIS A 135 -9.23 9.91 2.26
N LEU A 136 -8.07 9.26 2.44
CA LEU A 136 -7.35 8.58 1.37
C LEU A 136 -8.14 7.40 0.80
N LYS A 137 -8.78 6.60 1.67
CA LYS A 137 -9.67 5.50 1.29
C LYS A 137 -10.87 5.98 0.46
N ALA A 138 -11.44 7.13 0.78
CA ALA A 138 -12.50 7.75 -0.02
C ALA A 138 -11.98 8.22 -1.40
N VAL A 139 -10.75 8.75 -1.47
CA VAL A 139 -10.11 9.10 -2.76
C VAL A 139 -9.85 7.85 -3.60
N VAL A 140 -9.36 6.77 -2.99
CA VAL A 140 -9.22 5.46 -3.65
C VAL A 140 -10.57 4.96 -4.16
N ASN A 141 -11.62 4.94 -3.32
CA ASN A 141 -12.99 4.54 -3.68
C ASN A 141 -13.56 5.37 -4.85
N MET A 142 -13.28 6.67 -4.89
CA MET A 142 -13.63 7.51 -6.03
C MET A 142 -12.90 7.07 -7.30
N GLY A 143 -11.60 6.78 -7.22
CA GLY A 143 -10.84 6.18 -8.32
C GLY A 143 -11.46 4.86 -8.80
N GLN A 144 -11.86 3.98 -7.87
CA GLN A 144 -12.49 2.70 -8.21
C GLN A 144 -13.77 2.88 -9.03
N LYS A 145 -14.59 3.87 -8.64
CA LYS A 145 -15.82 4.22 -9.35
C LYS A 145 -15.54 4.78 -10.75
N LEU A 146 -14.60 5.73 -10.87
CA LEU A 146 -14.23 6.33 -12.16
C LEU A 146 -13.71 5.27 -13.15
N ASP A 147 -12.92 4.31 -12.67
CA ASP A 147 -12.40 3.18 -13.45
C ASP A 147 -13.57 2.31 -13.98
N SER A 148 -14.56 2.01 -13.13
CA SER A 148 -15.78 1.29 -13.53
C SER A 148 -16.69 2.04 -14.50
N GLU A 149 -16.59 3.38 -14.53
CA GLU A 149 -17.31 4.27 -15.47
C GLU A 149 -16.53 4.49 -16.79
N GLY A 150 -15.36 3.87 -16.96
CA GLY A 150 -14.49 4.02 -18.14
C GLY A 150 -13.71 5.33 -18.17
N LEU A 151 -13.61 6.04 -17.05
CA LEU A 151 -12.81 7.26 -16.86
C LEU A 151 -11.44 6.89 -16.27
N THR A 152 -10.75 5.94 -16.90
CA THR A 152 -9.54 5.29 -16.41
C THR A 152 -8.45 6.29 -16.01
N TYR A 153 -8.14 7.28 -16.85
CA TYR A 153 -7.11 8.28 -16.53
C TYR A 153 -7.53 9.22 -15.38
N ALA A 154 -8.81 9.51 -15.20
CA ALA A 154 -9.28 10.20 -14.00
C ALA A 154 -9.12 9.33 -12.74
N ALA A 155 -9.35 8.01 -12.84
CA ALA A 155 -9.08 7.07 -11.75
C ALA A 155 -7.59 7.01 -11.39
N HIS A 156 -6.70 7.02 -12.39
CA HIS A 156 -5.26 7.06 -12.20
C HIS A 156 -4.81 8.29 -11.39
N ILE A 157 -5.44 9.46 -11.61
CA ILE A 157 -5.17 10.67 -10.82
C ILE A 157 -5.57 10.48 -9.34
N CYS A 158 -6.66 9.78 -9.04
CA CYS A 158 -7.03 9.45 -7.66
C CYS A 158 -5.97 8.58 -6.97
N TYR A 159 -5.46 7.53 -7.62
CA TYR A 159 -4.42 6.66 -7.05
C TYR A 159 -3.08 7.40 -6.85
N VAL A 160 -2.73 8.28 -7.79
CA VAL A 160 -1.56 9.17 -7.70
C VAL A 160 -1.66 10.13 -6.50
N ILE A 161 -2.83 10.71 -6.25
CA ILE A 161 -3.06 11.58 -5.08
C ILE A 161 -3.02 10.78 -3.77
N ALA A 162 -3.44 9.51 -3.80
CA ALA A 162 -3.35 8.60 -2.67
C ALA A 162 -1.92 8.08 -2.38
N LEU A 163 -0.95 8.32 -3.30
CA LEU A 163 0.42 7.79 -3.27
C LEU A 163 0.51 6.25 -3.26
N GLU A 164 -0.46 5.58 -3.89
CA GLU A 164 -0.49 4.11 -4.06
C GLU A 164 0.60 3.63 -5.04
N GLU A 165 1.24 2.48 -4.78
CA GLU A 165 2.11 1.87 -5.80
C GLU A 165 1.28 1.24 -6.93
N LEU A 166 1.84 1.27 -8.12
CA LEU A 166 1.21 0.74 -9.32
C LEU A 166 1.23 -0.81 -9.31
N LYS A 167 0.11 -1.41 -9.73
CA LYS A 167 -0.25 -2.84 -9.56
C LYS A 167 -0.26 -3.32 -8.10
N THR A 168 -1.30 -2.92 -7.35
CA THR A 168 -1.75 -3.66 -6.16
C THR A 168 -2.60 -4.88 -6.55
N CYS A 169 -2.62 -5.92 -5.71
CA CYS A 169 -3.16 -7.27 -5.99
C CYS A 169 -4.67 -7.38 -6.28
N HIS A 170 -5.35 -6.26 -6.54
CA HIS A 170 -6.79 -6.19 -6.79
C HIS A 170 -7.17 -5.52 -8.13
N ARG A 171 -6.19 -5.11 -8.96
CA ARG A 171 -6.46 -4.45 -10.27
C ARG A 171 -5.50 -4.91 -11.38
N PRO A 172 -5.96 -5.66 -12.39
CA PRO A 172 -5.12 -6.11 -13.50
C PRO A 172 -4.94 -5.10 -14.65
N SER A 173 -5.53 -3.90 -14.57
CA SER A 173 -5.67 -2.98 -15.72
C SER A 173 -4.64 -1.85 -15.83
N PHE A 174 -3.97 -1.46 -14.75
CA PHE A 174 -3.17 -0.22 -14.73
C PHE A 174 -1.67 -0.44 -14.53
N GLU A 175 -0.90 -0.25 -15.60
CA GLU A 175 0.54 -0.49 -15.63
C GLU A 175 1.38 0.79 -15.81
N LEU A 176 0.85 1.78 -16.53
CA LEU A 176 1.53 3.04 -16.87
C LEU A 176 0.52 4.21 -16.84
N ILE A 177 0.92 5.34 -16.27
CA ILE A 177 0.03 6.49 -16.02
C ILE A 177 -0.55 7.06 -17.31
N GLY A 178 -1.89 7.03 -17.42
CA GLY A 178 -2.62 7.44 -18.63
C GLY A 178 -2.38 6.51 -19.81
N CYS A 179 -2.49 5.20 -19.59
CA CYS A 179 -2.37 4.18 -20.64
C CYS A 179 -3.19 2.94 -20.24
N ASP A 180 -4.33 2.75 -20.92
CA ASP A 180 -5.35 1.77 -20.49
C ASP A 180 -5.11 0.34 -20.99
N ARG A 181 -4.34 0.16 -22.08
CA ARG A 181 -3.96 -1.15 -22.66
C ARG A 181 -2.66 -1.04 -23.43
N LEU A 182 -1.82 -2.08 -23.40
CA LEU A 182 -0.71 -2.23 -24.32
C LEU A 182 -1.13 -3.02 -25.58
N PRO A 183 -0.53 -2.76 -26.77
CA PRO A 183 0.47 -1.71 -27.06
C PRO A 183 -0.17 -0.48 -27.73
N VAL A 184 -0.17 0.67 -27.05
CA VAL A 184 -0.49 1.97 -27.68
C VAL A 184 0.67 2.40 -28.60
N SER A 185 0.39 3.32 -29.52
CA SER A 185 1.39 3.92 -30.41
C SER A 185 2.63 4.44 -29.66
N GLN A 186 3.81 4.37 -30.29
CA GLN A 186 5.09 4.75 -29.69
C GLN A 186 5.10 6.10 -28.95
N PRO A 187 4.41 7.17 -29.41
CA PRO A 187 4.35 8.44 -28.67
C PRO A 187 3.57 8.32 -27.36
N ALA A 188 2.37 7.72 -27.37
CA ALA A 188 1.54 7.60 -26.18
C ALA A 188 2.19 6.71 -25.10
N MET A 189 2.85 5.62 -25.52
CA MET A 189 3.64 4.79 -24.61
C MET A 189 4.80 5.58 -23.98
N ARG A 190 5.45 6.48 -24.72
CA ARG A 190 6.51 7.35 -24.20
C ARG A 190 5.96 8.33 -23.16
N ASP A 191 4.89 9.06 -23.47
CA ASP A 191 4.28 9.99 -22.52
C ASP A 191 3.81 9.28 -21.23
N ALA A 192 3.30 8.05 -21.35
CA ALA A 192 2.91 7.24 -20.20
C ALA A 192 4.12 6.80 -19.34
N ILE A 193 5.24 6.43 -19.96
CA ILE A 193 6.52 6.15 -19.26
C ILE A 193 7.03 7.41 -18.56
N GLU A 194 7.04 8.57 -19.23
CA GLU A 194 7.50 9.84 -18.64
C GLU A 194 6.67 10.22 -17.41
N ARG A 195 5.33 10.12 -17.48
CA ARG A 195 4.45 10.34 -16.32
C ARG A 195 4.72 9.35 -15.19
N THR A 196 4.84 8.07 -15.52
CA THR A 196 5.09 7.01 -14.53
C THR A 196 6.44 7.18 -13.85
N GLU A 197 7.47 7.65 -14.56
CA GLU A 197 8.79 7.89 -13.99
C GLU A 197 8.83 9.13 -13.09
N VAL A 198 8.10 10.21 -13.43
CA VAL A 198 7.96 11.37 -12.53
C VAL A 198 7.21 10.98 -11.25
N TYR A 199 6.19 10.12 -11.37
CA TYR A 199 5.49 9.58 -10.19
C TYR A 199 6.39 8.69 -9.33
N GLU A 200 7.16 7.78 -9.94
CA GLU A 200 8.14 6.95 -9.21
C GLU A 200 9.17 7.81 -8.47
N TYR A 201 9.68 8.87 -9.12
CA TYR A 201 10.59 9.82 -8.47
C TYR A 201 9.94 10.47 -7.25
N VAL A 202 8.69 10.95 -7.36
CA VAL A 202 7.93 11.49 -6.23
C VAL A 202 7.72 10.46 -5.11
N CYS A 203 7.36 9.21 -5.44
CA CYS A 203 7.28 8.13 -4.46
C CYS A 203 8.63 7.90 -3.75
N SER A 204 9.74 8.00 -4.46
CA SER A 204 11.07 7.83 -3.85
C SER A 204 11.43 8.94 -2.85
N LEU A 205 10.87 10.16 -3.00
CA LEU A 205 11.07 11.24 -2.03
C LEU A 205 10.38 10.97 -0.68
N THR A 206 9.34 10.12 -0.66
CA THR A 206 8.59 9.77 0.56
C THR A 206 8.95 8.39 1.11
N SER A 207 9.22 7.40 0.26
CA SER A 207 9.50 6.01 0.64
C SER A 207 10.98 5.62 0.55
N GLY A 208 11.81 6.42 -0.12
CA GLY A 208 13.22 6.12 -0.41
C GLY A 208 13.46 5.10 -1.52
N LEU A 209 12.41 4.63 -2.21
CA LEU A 209 12.45 3.41 -3.03
C LEU A 209 11.79 3.56 -4.42
N ALA A 210 12.30 2.80 -5.38
CA ALA A 210 11.78 2.69 -6.76
C ALA A 210 10.66 1.62 -6.84
N GLN A 211 9.76 1.71 -7.83
CA GLN A 211 8.64 0.77 -7.98
C GLN A 211 9.07 -0.48 -8.79
N PRO A 212 9.09 -1.70 -8.22
CA PRO A 212 9.60 -2.89 -8.91
C PRO A 212 8.85 -3.21 -10.20
N ASN A 213 7.52 -3.06 -10.17
CA ASN A 213 6.61 -3.34 -11.29
C ASN A 213 6.86 -2.47 -12.53
N PHE A 214 7.45 -1.28 -12.37
CA PHE A 214 7.69 -0.35 -13.46
C PHE A 214 8.98 -0.65 -14.26
N GLN A 215 9.92 -1.42 -13.69
CA GLN A 215 11.25 -1.61 -14.27
C GLN A 215 11.24 -2.35 -15.62
N ILE A 216 10.20 -3.17 -15.88
CA ILE A 216 10.03 -3.83 -17.18
C ILE A 216 9.75 -2.81 -18.31
N TYR A 217 8.97 -1.76 -18.06
CA TYR A 217 8.68 -0.72 -19.06
C TYR A 217 9.89 0.18 -19.30
N LYS A 218 10.70 0.44 -18.26
CA LYS A 218 12.02 1.06 -18.42
C LYS A 218 12.95 0.20 -19.29
N CYS A 219 12.92 -1.12 -19.16
CA CYS A 219 13.72 -2.04 -19.98
C CYS A 219 13.30 -2.02 -21.46
N TYR A 220 12.00 -1.99 -21.74
CA TYR A 220 11.49 -1.77 -23.11
C TYR A 220 11.86 -0.39 -23.66
N HIS A 221 11.76 0.66 -22.85
CA HIS A 221 12.17 2.02 -23.23
C HIS A 221 13.66 2.09 -23.57
N ALA A 222 14.52 1.57 -22.70
CA ALA A 222 15.97 1.50 -22.91
C ALA A 222 16.35 0.70 -24.17
N SER A 223 15.61 -0.38 -24.45
CA SER A 223 15.79 -1.16 -25.69
C SER A 223 15.48 -0.32 -26.93
N SER A 224 14.38 0.44 -26.91
CA SER A 224 13.99 1.35 -27.98
C SER A 224 14.97 2.53 -28.14
N LEU A 225 15.42 3.15 -27.05
CA LEU A 225 16.46 4.18 -27.07
C LEU A 225 17.75 3.66 -27.74
N ALA A 226 18.16 2.43 -27.45
CA ALA A 226 19.33 1.80 -28.07
C ALA A 226 19.14 1.55 -29.59
N GLU A 227 17.92 1.27 -30.05
CA GLU A 227 17.59 1.14 -31.47
C GLU A 227 17.63 2.49 -32.20
N TYR A 228 17.20 3.58 -31.54
CA TYR A 228 17.37 4.95 -32.03
C TYR A 228 18.79 5.52 -31.87
N GLY A 229 19.77 4.72 -31.42
CA GLY A 229 21.16 5.14 -31.29
C GLY A 229 21.49 5.95 -30.03
N LEU A 230 20.55 6.13 -29.11
CA LEU A 230 20.70 6.87 -27.85
C LEU A 230 21.37 5.98 -26.78
N PHE A 231 22.56 5.45 -27.10
CA PHE A 231 23.23 4.40 -26.34
C PHE A 231 23.60 4.78 -24.89
N ASN A 232 23.86 6.06 -24.61
CA ASN A 232 24.18 6.51 -23.25
C ASN A 232 22.93 6.54 -22.37
N GLN A 233 21.83 7.18 -22.80
CA GLN A 233 20.57 7.18 -22.07
C GLN A 233 20.05 5.75 -21.84
N ALA A 234 20.11 4.89 -22.86
CA ALA A 234 19.76 3.47 -22.73
C ALA A 234 20.58 2.75 -21.64
N LEU A 235 21.85 3.11 -21.49
CA LEU A 235 22.73 2.55 -20.45
C LEU A 235 22.42 3.11 -19.07
N ASP A 236 22.11 4.40 -18.95
CA ASP A 236 21.71 5.03 -17.69
C ASP A 236 20.41 4.40 -17.15
N TYR A 237 19.46 4.09 -18.04
CA TYR A 237 18.27 3.29 -17.71
C TYR A 237 18.65 1.88 -17.24
N CYS A 238 19.57 1.19 -17.91
CA CYS A 238 20.04 -0.13 -17.47
C CYS A 238 20.65 -0.09 -16.06
N GLU A 239 21.45 0.94 -15.74
CA GLU A 239 22.02 1.10 -14.39
C GLU A 239 20.93 1.38 -13.34
N THR A 240 19.93 2.18 -13.69
CA THR A 240 18.80 2.50 -12.80
C THR A 240 17.97 1.24 -12.50
N ILE A 241 17.66 0.44 -13.52
CA ILE A 241 17.00 -0.87 -13.36
C ILE A 241 17.90 -1.81 -12.56
N ALA A 242 19.22 -1.79 -12.77
CA ALA A 242 20.16 -2.62 -12.02
C ALA A 242 20.15 -2.31 -10.52
N ARG A 243 20.05 -1.03 -10.13
CA ARG A 243 19.85 -0.63 -8.73
C ARG A 243 18.52 -1.15 -8.19
N ALA A 244 17.43 -1.01 -8.93
CA ALA A 244 16.12 -1.53 -8.52
C ALA A 244 16.13 -3.07 -8.32
N ILE A 245 16.83 -3.82 -9.19
CA ILE A 245 17.03 -5.28 -9.04
C ILE A 245 17.90 -5.61 -7.83
N ALA A 246 18.94 -4.82 -7.54
CA ALA A 246 19.77 -5.05 -6.36
C ALA A 246 19.00 -4.80 -5.05
N THR A 247 18.09 -3.83 -5.03
CA THR A 247 17.22 -3.51 -3.89
C THR A 247 16.03 -4.48 -3.76
N PHE A 248 15.48 -4.96 -4.88
CA PHE A 248 14.27 -5.79 -4.92
C PHE A 248 14.41 -7.05 -5.80
N PRO A 249 15.38 -7.94 -5.51
CA PRO A 249 15.64 -9.11 -6.36
C PRO A 249 14.44 -10.07 -6.43
N CYS A 250 13.56 -10.09 -5.43
CA CYS A 250 12.39 -10.97 -5.40
C CYS A 250 11.09 -10.31 -5.91
N LYS A 251 11.13 -9.08 -6.45
CA LYS A 251 9.95 -8.35 -6.98
C LYS A 251 10.11 -7.92 -8.43
N ILE A 252 11.15 -8.36 -9.11
CA ILE A 252 11.41 -8.04 -10.52
C ILE A 252 11.57 -9.36 -11.27
N THR A 253 10.80 -9.52 -12.34
CA THR A 253 10.75 -10.79 -13.07
C THR A 253 12.13 -11.20 -13.58
N LYS A 254 12.40 -12.50 -13.59
CA LYS A 254 13.59 -13.09 -14.22
C LYS A 254 13.80 -12.59 -15.65
N ALA A 255 12.70 -12.43 -16.42
CA ALA A 255 12.73 -11.91 -17.78
C ALA A 255 13.28 -10.47 -17.85
N THR A 256 12.86 -9.58 -16.94
CA THR A 256 13.39 -8.20 -16.85
C THR A 256 14.88 -8.19 -16.50
N LEU A 257 15.33 -9.06 -15.59
CA LEU A 257 16.76 -9.23 -15.29
C LEU A 257 17.54 -9.67 -16.53
N GLU A 258 17.09 -10.74 -17.21
CA GLU A 258 17.78 -11.30 -18.37
C GLU A 258 17.83 -10.32 -19.55
N GLN A 259 16.74 -9.60 -19.82
CA GLN A 259 16.70 -8.50 -20.80
C GLN A 259 17.66 -7.37 -20.42
N THR A 260 17.70 -6.96 -19.15
CA THR A 260 18.59 -5.89 -18.67
C THR A 260 20.06 -6.28 -18.83
N ILE A 261 20.44 -7.53 -18.50
CA ILE A 261 21.80 -8.05 -18.73
C ILE A 261 22.11 -8.06 -20.23
N ALA A 262 21.25 -8.64 -21.06
CA ALA A 262 21.47 -8.74 -22.50
C ALA A 262 21.61 -7.37 -23.19
N LEU A 263 20.77 -6.40 -22.81
CA LEU A 263 20.85 -5.02 -23.29
C LEU A 263 22.15 -4.35 -22.82
N SER A 264 22.48 -4.48 -21.52
CA SER A 264 23.70 -3.91 -20.94
C SER A 264 24.95 -4.45 -21.63
N GLU A 265 25.04 -5.75 -21.88
CA GLU A 265 26.15 -6.38 -22.59
C GLU A 265 26.25 -5.93 -24.06
N ARG A 266 25.11 -5.80 -24.74
CA ARG A 266 25.04 -5.25 -26.12
C ARG A 266 25.58 -3.83 -26.19
N LEU A 267 25.27 -3.00 -25.19
CA LEU A 267 25.76 -1.62 -25.07
C LEU A 267 27.24 -1.56 -24.63
N HIS A 268 27.67 -2.44 -23.72
CA HIS A 268 29.03 -2.45 -23.16
C HIS A 268 30.11 -3.07 -24.04
N LYS A 269 29.76 -3.86 -25.07
CA LYS A 269 30.72 -4.36 -26.09
C LYS A 269 31.55 -3.27 -26.79
N ARG A 270 31.20 -1.98 -26.61
CA ARG A 270 31.89 -0.79 -27.14
C ARG A 270 32.76 -0.05 -26.10
N LYS A 271 32.78 -0.45 -24.81
CA LYS A 271 33.52 0.20 -23.72
C LYS A 271 34.61 -0.73 -23.17
N ARG A 272 35.74 -0.17 -22.70
CA ARG A 272 36.92 -0.94 -22.25
C ARG A 272 36.80 -1.54 -20.85
N ASN A 273 36.04 -0.90 -19.95
CA ASN A 273 35.89 -1.32 -18.56
C ASN A 273 34.43 -1.68 -18.30
N GLU A 274 34.18 -2.76 -17.58
CA GLU A 274 32.84 -3.23 -17.22
C GLU A 274 32.42 -2.67 -15.84
N PRO A 275 31.18 -2.19 -15.66
CA PRO A 275 30.72 -1.60 -14.40
C PRO A 275 30.35 -2.66 -13.36
N GLU A 276 30.58 -2.32 -12.09
CA GLU A 276 30.36 -3.20 -10.94
C GLU A 276 28.90 -3.67 -10.82
N TRP A 277 27.93 -2.82 -11.17
CA TRP A 277 26.51 -3.18 -11.15
C TRP A 277 26.18 -4.32 -12.14
N LEU A 278 26.85 -4.39 -13.30
CA LEU A 278 26.62 -5.47 -14.28
C LEU A 278 27.21 -6.80 -13.80
N LEU A 279 28.37 -6.76 -13.13
CA LEU A 279 28.92 -7.92 -12.42
C LEU A 279 27.96 -8.41 -11.33
N LYS A 280 27.35 -7.48 -10.58
CA LYS A 280 26.38 -7.82 -9.51
C LYS A 280 25.10 -8.45 -10.07
N LEU A 281 24.56 -7.96 -11.18
CA LEU A 281 23.41 -8.57 -11.86
C LEU A 281 23.68 -10.03 -12.28
N ARG A 282 24.86 -10.31 -12.86
CA ARG A 282 25.25 -11.68 -13.21
C ARG A 282 25.41 -12.59 -11.99
N GLN A 283 25.84 -12.06 -10.84
CA GLN A 283 25.88 -12.83 -9.59
C GLN A 283 24.47 -13.19 -9.10
N LEU A 284 23.53 -12.24 -9.13
CA LEU A 284 22.13 -12.48 -8.75
C LEU A 284 21.45 -13.50 -9.67
N HIS A 285 21.70 -13.43 -10.99
CA HIS A 285 21.23 -14.41 -11.96
C HIS A 285 21.75 -15.82 -11.66
N ARG A 286 23.07 -15.97 -11.46
CA ARG A 286 23.71 -17.25 -11.11
C ARG A 286 23.28 -17.83 -9.77
N ALA A 287 22.96 -16.98 -8.80
CA ALA A 287 22.47 -17.38 -7.49
C ALA A 287 21.05 -17.96 -7.50
N ASN A 288 20.35 -17.95 -8.64
CA ASN A 288 19.04 -18.60 -8.82
C ASN A 288 17.95 -18.04 -7.88
N VAL A 289 18.07 -16.78 -7.46
CA VAL A 289 17.16 -16.11 -6.50
C VAL A 289 15.71 -16.04 -7.00
N PHE A 290 15.51 -16.08 -8.32
CA PHE A 290 14.23 -15.93 -9.01
C PHE A 290 13.45 -17.25 -9.19
N LYS A 291 13.72 -18.28 -8.38
CA LYS A 291 13.20 -19.66 -8.58
C LYS A 291 11.75 -19.91 -8.15
N LEU A 292 10.98 -18.86 -7.88
CA LEU A 292 9.60 -18.93 -7.35
C LEU A 292 8.51 -18.37 -8.27
N GLU A 293 8.84 -17.90 -9.49
CA GLU A 293 7.90 -17.21 -10.40
C GLU A 293 7.60 -17.99 -11.71
N GLU A 294 7.08 -19.22 -11.61
CA GLU A 294 6.37 -19.85 -12.74
C GLU A 294 5.00 -20.39 -12.30
N CYS A 295 4.11 -19.46 -11.93
CA CYS A 295 2.66 -19.68 -11.87
C CYS A 295 1.92 -18.34 -12.03
N GLY A 296 0.97 -18.25 -12.98
CA GLY A 296 -0.13 -17.29 -12.84
C GLY A 296 -0.12 -15.99 -13.67
N LEU A 297 0.14 -16.03 -14.98
CA LEU A 297 -0.50 -15.07 -15.91
C LEU A 297 -0.78 -15.74 -17.27
N MET A 298 -1.99 -16.29 -17.41
CA MET A 298 -2.50 -16.79 -18.69
C MET A 298 -3.29 -15.69 -19.41
N THR A 299 -2.80 -15.26 -20.56
CA THR A 299 -3.65 -14.84 -21.68
C THR A 299 -3.39 -15.80 -22.84
N GLY A 300 -4.46 -16.28 -23.46
CA GLY A 300 -4.43 -17.50 -24.27
C GLY A 300 -3.69 -17.42 -25.60
N GLU A 301 -3.45 -18.63 -26.14
CA GLU A 301 -3.07 -18.92 -27.52
C GLU A 301 -1.74 -18.33 -28.05
N MET A 302 -0.67 -19.12 -27.98
CA MET A 302 -0.34 -20.05 -29.08
C MET A 302 1.16 -20.40 -29.10
N LEU A 303 1.50 -21.64 -28.74
CA LEU A 303 2.29 -22.58 -29.57
C LEU A 303 2.61 -23.84 -28.77
N ALA A 304 2.08 -24.99 -29.22
CA ALA A 304 2.39 -26.28 -28.65
C ALA A 304 3.77 -26.77 -29.14
N LEU A 305 4.70 -27.02 -28.22
CA LEU A 305 5.76 -28.01 -28.39
C LEU A 305 5.89 -28.84 -27.10
N GLN A 306 5.79 -30.15 -27.26
CA GLN A 306 5.77 -31.13 -26.19
C GLN A 306 7.16 -31.33 -25.59
N PHE A 307 7.26 -31.48 -24.26
CA PHE A 307 8.12 -32.51 -23.65
C PHE A 307 7.44 -33.07 -22.38
N PRO A 308 7.64 -34.37 -22.05
CA PRO A 308 6.84 -35.09 -21.04
C PRO A 308 7.54 -35.23 -19.68
N LEU A 309 6.88 -35.95 -18.75
CA LEU A 309 7.29 -36.32 -17.37
C LEU A 309 7.02 -35.19 -16.34
N GLY A 310 6.54 -35.44 -15.12
CA GLY A 310 6.11 -36.69 -14.47
C GLY A 310 6.05 -36.52 -12.94
N GLU A 311 5.17 -37.26 -12.28
CA GLU A 311 4.94 -37.34 -10.82
C GLU A 311 4.19 -36.17 -10.13
N ASN A 312 3.28 -36.56 -9.23
CA ASN A 312 2.31 -35.68 -8.58
C ASN A 312 2.97 -34.71 -7.60
N ARG A 313 2.84 -33.40 -7.82
CA ARG A 313 3.02 -32.37 -6.80
C ARG A 313 1.65 -31.93 -6.28
N ILE A 314 1.33 -32.31 -5.05
CA ILE A 314 0.18 -31.79 -4.33
C ILE A 314 0.42 -30.29 -4.10
N THR A 315 -0.56 -29.45 -4.45
CA THR A 315 -0.49 -28.00 -4.19
C THR A 315 -0.96 -27.69 -2.77
N SER A 316 -0.60 -26.53 -2.22
CA SER A 316 -1.11 -26.11 -0.90
C SER A 316 -2.64 -25.95 -0.88
N GLU A 317 -3.24 -25.64 -2.04
CA GLU A 317 -4.70 -25.59 -2.23
C GLU A 317 -5.33 -26.99 -2.21
N GLU A 318 -4.76 -27.98 -2.92
CA GLU A 318 -5.18 -29.39 -2.81
C GLU A 318 -5.02 -29.93 -1.37
N GLU A 319 -3.95 -29.53 -0.68
CA GLU A 319 -3.70 -29.93 0.70
C GLU A 319 -4.75 -29.32 1.66
N PHE A 320 -5.07 -28.03 1.51
CA PHE A 320 -6.14 -27.36 2.27
C PHE A 320 -7.50 -28.02 1.99
N ASP A 321 -7.87 -28.18 0.71
CA ASP A 321 -9.12 -28.80 0.29
C ASP A 321 -9.20 -30.27 0.70
N SER A 322 -8.09 -30.98 0.87
CA SER A 322 -8.11 -32.35 1.40
C SER A 322 -8.49 -32.40 2.90
N ARG A 323 -8.23 -31.32 3.66
CA ARG A 323 -8.36 -31.27 5.13
C ARG A 323 -9.56 -30.46 5.62
N TYR A 324 -10.06 -29.52 4.83
CA TYR A 324 -11.14 -28.60 5.20
C TYR A 324 -12.28 -28.58 4.16
N THR A 325 -13.48 -28.23 4.61
CA THR A 325 -14.61 -27.84 3.76
C THR A 325 -15.00 -26.41 4.14
N LEU A 326 -15.11 -25.51 3.16
CA LEU A 326 -15.65 -24.17 3.36
C LEU A 326 -17.19 -24.21 3.43
N GLU A 327 -17.76 -23.51 4.41
CA GLU A 327 -19.21 -23.33 4.57
C GLU A 327 -19.59 -21.84 4.46
N ASN A 328 -20.61 -21.40 5.21
CA ASN A 328 -21.16 -20.04 5.16
C ASN A 328 -20.14 -18.96 5.54
N LEU A 329 -20.29 -17.78 4.95
CA LEU A 329 -19.53 -16.57 5.33
C LEU A 329 -19.91 -16.13 6.76
N LEU A 330 -18.92 -15.91 7.63
CA LEU A 330 -19.15 -15.31 8.96
C LEU A 330 -19.12 -13.78 8.90
N GLY A 331 -18.23 -13.23 8.09
CA GLY A 331 -18.14 -11.79 7.85
C GLY A 331 -16.97 -11.39 6.95
N GLU A 332 -17.03 -10.17 6.45
CA GLU A 332 -15.93 -9.49 5.76
C GLU A 332 -15.25 -8.55 6.76
N VAL A 333 -13.91 -8.60 6.86
CA VAL A 333 -13.16 -7.83 7.86
C VAL A 333 -11.93 -7.22 7.20
N GLY A 334 -11.95 -5.91 6.96
CA GLY A 334 -10.80 -5.15 6.47
C GLY A 334 -10.20 -5.72 5.17
N PHE A 335 -8.93 -6.11 5.22
CA PHE A 335 -8.15 -6.62 4.09
C PHE A 335 -8.35 -8.13 3.81
N GLY A 336 -9.43 -8.75 4.34
CA GLY A 336 -9.65 -10.20 4.24
C GLY A 336 -11.11 -10.64 4.39
N SER A 337 -11.35 -11.94 4.22
CA SER A 337 -12.66 -12.58 4.44
C SER A 337 -12.56 -13.72 5.43
N VAL A 338 -13.57 -13.86 6.30
CA VAL A 338 -13.64 -14.90 7.33
C VAL A 338 -14.87 -15.78 7.09
N ARG A 339 -14.64 -17.07 6.87
CA ARG A 339 -15.68 -18.07 6.58
C ARG A 339 -15.75 -19.13 7.67
N VAL A 340 -16.93 -19.70 7.92
CA VAL A 340 -17.02 -21.00 8.60
C VAL A 340 -16.35 -22.04 7.71
N GLY A 341 -15.63 -22.97 8.33
CA GLY A 341 -15.32 -24.24 7.70
C GLY A 341 -15.45 -25.39 8.68
N VAL A 342 -15.36 -26.60 8.15
CA VAL A 342 -15.37 -27.85 8.90
C VAL A 342 -14.08 -28.61 8.62
N ARG A 343 -13.37 -28.98 9.68
CA ARG A 343 -12.20 -29.85 9.58
C ARG A 343 -12.65 -31.29 9.32
N LYS A 344 -12.22 -31.86 8.19
CA LYS A 344 -12.69 -33.17 7.70
C LYS A 344 -12.29 -34.34 8.60
N ALA A 345 -11.21 -34.20 9.39
CA ALA A 345 -10.68 -35.25 10.25
C ALA A 345 -11.58 -35.59 11.45
N ASP A 346 -12.28 -34.59 12.01
CA ASP A 346 -13.05 -34.73 13.25
C ASP A 346 -14.43 -34.03 13.22
N GLY A 347 -14.76 -33.33 12.12
CA GLY A 347 -16.01 -32.58 11.99
C GLY A 347 -16.06 -31.28 12.81
N LYS A 348 -14.93 -30.84 13.39
CA LYS A 348 -14.88 -29.62 14.21
C LYS A 348 -15.05 -28.37 13.33
N GLN A 349 -15.91 -27.44 13.75
CA GLN A 349 -16.03 -26.12 13.14
C GLN A 349 -14.78 -25.26 13.41
N VAL A 350 -14.37 -24.50 12.40
CA VAL A 350 -13.18 -23.64 12.40
C VAL A 350 -13.48 -22.34 11.65
N ALA A 351 -12.82 -21.25 12.04
CA ALA A 351 -12.89 -19.98 11.33
C ALA A 351 -11.71 -19.88 10.35
N ILE A 352 -12.00 -19.59 9.08
CA ILE A 352 -11.00 -19.60 8.01
C ILE A 352 -10.81 -18.17 7.50
N LYS A 353 -9.75 -17.50 8.01
CA LYS A 353 -9.36 -16.12 7.65
C LYS A 353 -8.46 -16.16 6.41
N HIS A 354 -8.85 -15.43 5.37
CA HIS A 354 -8.03 -15.21 4.18
C HIS A 354 -7.36 -13.85 4.30
N VAL A 355 -6.03 -13.82 4.24
CA VAL A 355 -5.22 -12.60 4.36
C VAL A 355 -4.46 -12.40 3.05
N GLY A 356 -4.79 -11.37 2.28
CA GLY A 356 -4.08 -11.07 1.03
C GLY A 356 -2.61 -10.74 1.27
N LYS A 357 -1.70 -11.25 0.44
CA LYS A 357 -0.27 -10.94 0.56
C LYS A 357 -0.01 -9.48 0.18
N SER A 358 0.75 -8.78 1.02
CA SER A 358 1.31 -7.47 0.72
C SER A 358 2.80 -7.57 0.49
N ARG A 359 3.31 -6.72 -0.41
CA ARG A 359 4.75 -6.54 -0.63
C ARG A 359 5.49 -5.93 0.58
N TYR A 360 4.75 -5.50 1.60
CA TYR A 360 5.24 -5.00 2.89
C TYR A 360 5.01 -6.02 4.02
N ASP A 361 4.51 -7.22 3.73
CA ASP A 361 4.37 -8.28 4.74
C ASP A 361 5.74 -8.51 5.38
N GLU A 362 5.80 -8.27 6.69
CA GLU A 362 6.98 -8.56 7.47
C GLU A 362 7.01 -10.06 7.76
N PHE A 363 8.16 -10.69 7.57
CA PHE A 363 8.38 -12.09 7.89
C PHE A 363 9.42 -12.18 8.98
N ILE A 364 9.11 -12.95 10.03
CA ILE A 364 10.03 -13.20 11.13
C ILE A 364 10.21 -14.69 11.36
N THR A 365 11.39 -15.07 11.84
CA THR A 365 11.68 -16.44 12.28
C THR A 365 11.53 -16.50 13.78
N ILE A 366 10.59 -17.32 14.27
CA ILE A 366 10.34 -17.48 15.71
C ILE A 366 11.59 -18.07 16.38
N PRO A 367 11.99 -17.59 17.58
CA PRO A 367 13.14 -18.17 18.29
C PRO A 367 13.04 -19.69 18.46
N GLY A 368 14.01 -20.40 17.89
CA GLY A 368 14.06 -21.88 17.91
C GLY A 368 13.41 -22.58 16.71
N GLU A 369 12.71 -21.85 15.84
CA GLU A 369 12.25 -22.36 14.54
C GLU A 369 13.24 -22.01 13.41
N THR A 370 13.19 -22.74 12.30
CA THR A 370 14.07 -22.54 11.12
C THR A 370 13.38 -21.87 9.94
N GLN A 371 12.05 -21.74 9.98
CA GLN A 371 11.24 -21.18 8.90
C GLN A 371 10.78 -19.78 9.29
N SER A 372 10.98 -18.82 8.40
CA SER A 372 10.36 -17.50 8.52
C SER A 372 8.90 -17.58 8.08
N VAL A 373 8.00 -16.98 8.84
CA VAL A 373 6.55 -16.94 8.55
C VAL A 373 6.06 -15.49 8.62
N PRO A 374 4.89 -15.16 8.02
CA PRO A 374 4.33 -13.81 8.10
C PRO A 374 4.15 -13.34 9.54
N LEU A 375 4.26 -12.04 9.80
CA LEU A 375 4.25 -11.47 11.16
C LEU A 375 3.02 -11.90 11.95
N GLU A 376 1.80 -11.76 11.40
CA GLU A 376 0.58 -12.20 12.09
C GLU A 376 0.65 -13.69 12.49
N VAL A 377 1.08 -14.57 11.58
CA VAL A 377 1.26 -16.00 11.84
C VAL A 377 2.31 -16.24 12.94
N ALA A 378 3.41 -15.50 12.93
CA ALA A 378 4.46 -15.62 13.94
C ALA A 378 3.97 -15.20 15.33
N LEU A 379 3.32 -14.04 15.43
CA LEU A 379 2.76 -13.53 16.69
C LEU A 379 1.71 -14.49 17.26
N MET A 380 0.80 -15.02 16.42
CA MET A 380 -0.16 -16.03 16.86
C MET A 380 0.51 -17.32 17.34
N LYS A 381 1.53 -17.83 16.62
CA LYS A 381 2.30 -19.00 17.06
C LYS A 381 3.05 -18.77 18.38
N MET A 382 3.54 -17.55 18.62
CA MET A 382 4.22 -17.16 19.86
C MET A 382 3.26 -17.10 21.06
N VAL A 383 2.01 -16.64 20.89
CA VAL A 383 1.02 -16.64 21.99
C VAL A 383 0.37 -18.02 22.21
N SER A 384 0.47 -18.95 21.25
CA SER A 384 -0.02 -20.32 21.40
C SER A 384 1.00 -21.31 22.01
N LYS A 385 2.29 -20.95 22.16
CA LYS A 385 3.35 -21.88 22.59
C LYS A 385 4.32 -21.24 23.60
N PRO A 386 4.83 -21.97 24.61
CA PRO A 386 4.59 -23.40 24.88
C PRO A 386 3.25 -23.71 25.55
N PHE A 387 2.60 -22.70 26.13
CA PHE A 387 1.28 -22.81 26.74
C PHE A 387 0.35 -21.79 26.08
N GLY A 388 -0.79 -22.24 25.55
CA GLY A 388 -1.82 -21.34 25.05
C GLY A 388 -2.57 -20.65 26.20
N CYS A 389 -3.26 -19.55 25.90
CA CYS A 389 -4.16 -18.87 26.82
C CYS A 389 -5.61 -19.07 26.34
N GLU A 390 -6.50 -19.48 27.25
CA GLU A 390 -7.93 -19.64 26.92
C GLU A 390 -8.57 -18.35 26.41
N ASN A 391 -8.03 -17.19 26.80
CA ASN A 391 -8.51 -15.86 26.41
C ASN A 391 -7.88 -15.28 25.13
N VAL A 392 -7.09 -16.07 24.39
CA VAL A 392 -6.56 -15.70 23.08
C VAL A 392 -7.05 -16.72 22.04
N LEU A 393 -7.39 -16.26 20.83
CA LEU A 393 -7.89 -17.12 19.76
C LEU A 393 -6.75 -17.99 19.20
N GLU A 394 -6.91 -19.31 19.27
CA GLU A 394 -5.92 -20.28 18.80
C GLU A 394 -5.80 -20.29 17.26
N LEU A 395 -4.57 -20.16 16.76
CA LEU A 395 -4.20 -20.53 15.39
C LEU A 395 -3.93 -22.04 15.34
N ILE A 396 -4.87 -22.79 14.78
CA ILE A 396 -4.79 -24.25 14.62
C ILE A 396 -3.68 -24.59 13.61
N GLU A 397 -3.74 -23.95 12.44
CA GLU A 397 -2.73 -24.06 11.39
C GLU A 397 -2.87 -22.94 10.35
N TRP A 398 -1.93 -22.88 9.41
CA TRP A 398 -1.93 -21.89 8.33
C TRP A 398 -1.40 -22.50 7.03
N PHE A 399 -1.82 -21.94 5.91
CA PHE A 399 -1.40 -22.33 4.56
C PHE A 399 -0.89 -21.11 3.81
N GLU A 400 0.15 -21.31 3.01
CA GLU A 400 0.60 -20.33 2.02
C GLU A 400 0.00 -20.67 0.65
N MET A 401 -0.85 -19.79 0.13
CA MET A 401 -1.33 -19.82 -1.26
C MET A 401 -0.48 -18.87 -2.11
N ALA A 402 -0.78 -18.74 -3.41
CA ALA A 402 -0.02 -17.84 -4.30
C ALA A 402 -0.07 -16.37 -3.80
N ASP A 403 -1.28 -15.80 -3.75
CA ASP A 403 -1.54 -14.38 -3.49
C ASP A 403 -2.08 -14.07 -2.08
N TYR A 404 -2.25 -15.09 -1.24
CA TYR A 404 -2.84 -14.95 0.10
C TYR A 404 -2.35 -16.03 1.07
N TYR A 405 -2.58 -15.80 2.36
CA TYR A 405 -2.48 -16.80 3.42
C TYR A 405 -3.88 -17.26 3.83
N ILE A 406 -4.01 -18.54 4.18
CA ILE A 406 -5.17 -19.03 4.92
C ILE A 406 -4.72 -19.26 6.36
N LEU A 407 -5.39 -18.63 7.31
CA LEU A 407 -5.24 -18.91 8.75
C LEU A 407 -6.48 -19.69 9.19
N VAL A 408 -6.27 -20.91 9.70
CA VAL A 408 -7.31 -21.75 10.29
C VAL A 408 -7.30 -21.54 11.79
N LEU A 409 -8.38 -20.95 12.29
CA LEU A 409 -8.54 -20.50 13.67
C LEU A 409 -9.59 -21.36 14.37
N GLU A 410 -9.52 -21.45 15.70
CA GLU A 410 -10.64 -21.98 16.47
C GLU A 410 -11.92 -21.15 16.25
N GLN A 411 -13.08 -21.79 16.33
CA GLN A 411 -14.38 -21.13 16.27
C GLN A 411 -15.17 -21.45 17.53
N PRO A 412 -15.23 -20.53 18.52
CA PRO A 412 -16.17 -20.63 19.62
C PRO A 412 -17.61 -20.61 19.08
N SER A 413 -18.53 -21.33 19.73
CA SER A 413 -19.93 -21.40 19.29
C SER A 413 -20.85 -21.66 20.49
N PRO A 414 -21.96 -20.89 20.65
CA PRO A 414 -22.27 -19.66 19.91
C PRO A 414 -21.27 -18.55 20.27
N CYS A 415 -20.97 -17.65 19.32
CA CYS A 415 -20.18 -16.45 19.60
C CYS A 415 -20.53 -15.28 18.68
N MET A 416 -20.15 -14.09 19.11
CA MET A 416 -20.15 -12.84 18.32
C MET A 416 -18.97 -11.98 18.77
N ASP A 417 -18.68 -10.89 18.06
CA ASP A 417 -17.77 -9.89 18.61
C ASP A 417 -18.41 -9.10 19.77
N LEU A 418 -17.58 -8.56 20.64
CA LEU A 418 -18.01 -7.84 21.85
C LEU A 418 -18.72 -6.53 21.51
N HIS A 419 -18.45 -5.94 20.34
CA HIS A 419 -19.13 -4.72 19.89
C HIS A 419 -20.61 -4.99 19.56
N GLU A 420 -20.92 -6.06 18.82
CA GLU A 420 -22.30 -6.53 18.60
C GLU A 420 -22.98 -6.96 19.91
N PHE A 421 -22.27 -7.66 20.80
CA PHE A 421 -22.78 -7.99 22.13
C PHE A 421 -23.17 -6.74 22.93
N CYS A 422 -22.34 -5.69 22.92
CA CYS A 422 -22.68 -4.40 23.53
C CYS A 422 -23.95 -3.78 22.92
N LYS A 423 -24.18 -3.86 21.60
CA LYS A 423 -25.42 -3.38 20.96
C LYS A 423 -26.66 -4.09 21.50
N LEU A 424 -26.62 -5.41 21.67
CA LEU A 424 -27.72 -6.18 22.28
C LEU A 424 -28.01 -5.72 23.72
N HIS A 425 -26.97 -5.32 24.45
CA HIS A 425 -27.06 -4.71 25.78
C HIS A 425 -27.35 -3.18 25.77
N LYS A 426 -28.06 -2.66 24.76
CA LYS A 426 -28.43 -1.22 24.62
C LYS A 426 -27.22 -0.28 24.43
N GLY A 427 -26.08 -0.84 24.04
CA GLY A 427 -24.82 -0.15 23.79
C GLY A 427 -23.90 0.01 25.00
N ARG A 428 -24.26 -0.47 26.21
CA ARG A 428 -23.36 -0.49 27.37
C ARG A 428 -23.61 -1.67 28.29
N LEU A 429 -22.56 -2.19 28.89
CA LEU A 429 -22.61 -3.28 29.84
C LEU A 429 -22.83 -2.76 31.27
N SER A 430 -23.40 -3.60 32.14
CA SER A 430 -23.40 -3.33 33.58
C SER A 430 -22.00 -3.62 34.13
N GLU A 431 -21.60 -2.93 35.21
CA GLU A 431 -20.27 -3.16 35.80
C GLU A 431 -19.96 -4.62 36.16
N PRO A 432 -20.88 -5.44 36.70
CA PRO A 432 -20.60 -6.87 36.94
C PRO A 432 -20.24 -7.64 35.66
N LEU A 433 -20.92 -7.35 34.55
CA LEU A 433 -20.68 -7.99 33.26
C LEU A 433 -19.38 -7.47 32.62
N ALA A 434 -19.18 -6.15 32.62
CA ALA A 434 -17.94 -5.52 32.17
C ALA A 434 -16.72 -6.01 32.95
N ARG A 435 -16.86 -6.27 34.25
CA ARG A 435 -15.80 -6.81 35.13
C ARG A 435 -15.41 -8.24 34.77
N GLN A 436 -16.38 -9.13 34.56
CA GLN A 436 -16.11 -10.50 34.13
C GLN A 436 -15.42 -10.55 32.75
N ILE A 437 -15.82 -9.66 31.84
CA ILE A 437 -15.22 -9.53 30.51
C ILE A 437 -13.81 -8.93 30.60
N MET A 438 -13.64 -7.78 31.24
CA MET A 438 -12.34 -7.10 31.32
C MET A 438 -11.28 -7.90 32.09
N HIS A 439 -11.66 -8.75 33.05
CA HIS A 439 -10.71 -9.63 33.73
C HIS A 439 -10.02 -10.56 32.70
N GLN A 440 -10.81 -11.18 31.82
CA GLN A 440 -10.32 -12.04 30.73
C GLN A 440 -9.52 -11.27 29.68
N VAL A 441 -9.96 -10.04 29.33
CA VAL A 441 -9.22 -9.19 28.37
C VAL A 441 -7.85 -8.78 28.92
N VAL A 442 -7.75 -8.44 30.22
CA VAL A 442 -6.47 -8.11 30.86
C VAL A 442 -5.58 -9.35 30.95
N GLN A 443 -6.13 -10.53 31.23
CA GLN A 443 -5.39 -11.80 31.16
C GLN A 443 -4.83 -12.07 29.75
N ALA A 444 -5.64 -11.87 28.70
CA ALA A 444 -5.20 -12.01 27.30
C ALA A 444 -4.08 -11.02 26.94
N ALA A 445 -4.25 -9.73 27.28
CA ALA A 445 -3.28 -8.68 27.01
C ALA A 445 -1.93 -8.93 27.72
N ARG A 446 -1.99 -9.36 28.98
CA ARG A 446 -0.81 -9.77 29.76
C ARG A 446 -0.12 -10.96 29.11
N HIS A 447 -0.86 -12.02 28.78
CA HIS A 447 -0.32 -13.22 28.14
C HIS A 447 0.41 -12.89 26.83
N CYS A 448 -0.18 -12.06 25.96
CA CYS A 448 0.50 -11.59 24.76
C CYS A 448 1.84 -10.91 25.09
N CYS A 449 1.84 -9.96 26.04
CA CYS A 449 3.05 -9.23 26.41
C CYS A 449 4.13 -10.13 27.04
N ASP A 450 3.72 -11.14 27.82
CA ASP A 450 4.64 -12.08 28.49
C ASP A 450 5.18 -13.14 27.50
N CYS A 451 4.45 -13.44 26.42
CA CYS A 451 4.93 -14.16 25.22
C CYS A 451 5.79 -13.29 24.28
N GLY A 452 6.07 -12.02 24.61
CA GLY A 452 6.87 -11.12 23.78
C GLY A 452 6.12 -10.58 22.56
N VAL A 453 4.79 -10.45 22.62
CA VAL A 453 3.92 -9.98 21.53
C VAL A 453 3.15 -8.73 21.97
N LEU A 454 3.23 -7.67 21.16
CA LEU A 454 2.35 -6.51 21.26
C LEU A 454 1.16 -6.70 20.30
N HIS A 455 -0.08 -6.70 20.82
CA HIS A 455 -1.28 -6.85 19.98
C HIS A 455 -1.59 -5.61 19.11
N GLY A 456 -1.25 -4.41 19.60
CA GLY A 456 -1.38 -3.14 18.87
C GLY A 456 -2.81 -2.59 18.72
N ASP A 457 -3.84 -3.44 18.66
CA ASP A 457 -5.23 -3.02 18.40
C ASP A 457 -6.28 -3.71 19.30
N ILE A 458 -6.17 -3.55 20.63
CA ILE A 458 -7.17 -4.10 21.57
C ILE A 458 -8.40 -3.19 21.62
N LYS A 459 -9.54 -3.72 21.18
CA LYS A 459 -10.85 -3.04 21.10
C LYS A 459 -11.99 -4.06 21.07
N ALA A 460 -13.25 -3.62 21.21
CA ALA A 460 -14.42 -4.51 21.29
C ALA A 460 -14.64 -5.34 20.01
N GLU A 461 -14.33 -4.81 18.83
CA GLU A 461 -14.45 -5.50 17.55
C GLU A 461 -13.46 -6.67 17.41
N ASN A 462 -12.32 -6.61 18.12
CA ASN A 462 -11.24 -7.60 18.13
C ASN A 462 -11.34 -8.59 19.31
N LEU A 463 -12.48 -8.59 20.02
CA LEU A 463 -12.78 -9.54 21.09
C LEU A 463 -14.00 -10.37 20.68
N LEU A 464 -13.86 -11.69 20.63
CA LEU A 464 -15.00 -12.60 20.53
C LEU A 464 -15.51 -12.94 21.92
N ILE A 465 -16.84 -13.02 22.08
CA ILE A 465 -17.50 -13.45 23.31
C ILE A 465 -18.45 -14.61 23.01
N ASN A 466 -18.38 -15.68 23.80
CA ASN A 466 -19.38 -16.73 23.82
C ASN A 466 -20.62 -16.22 24.57
N THR A 467 -21.80 -16.25 23.93
CA THR A 467 -23.02 -15.66 24.51
C THR A 467 -23.59 -16.44 25.70
N ASP A 468 -23.22 -17.71 25.83
CA ASP A 468 -23.78 -18.64 26.80
C ASP A 468 -22.87 -18.75 28.04
N THR A 469 -21.54 -18.73 27.85
CA THR A 469 -20.55 -18.84 28.93
C THR A 469 -19.93 -17.50 29.35
N LEU A 470 -20.00 -16.47 28.50
CA LEU A 470 -19.27 -15.20 28.62
C LEU A 470 -17.73 -15.35 28.58
N ASP A 471 -17.23 -16.44 28.00
CA ASP A 471 -15.80 -16.60 27.71
C ASP A 471 -15.39 -15.64 26.59
N VAL A 472 -14.28 -14.94 26.81
CA VAL A 472 -13.75 -13.90 25.90
C VAL A 472 -12.43 -14.33 25.30
N LYS A 473 -12.29 -14.18 23.97
CA LYS A 473 -11.08 -14.49 23.19
C LYS A 473 -10.63 -13.31 22.33
N LEU A 474 -9.38 -12.88 22.53
CA LEU A 474 -8.71 -11.86 21.72
C LEU A 474 -8.30 -12.43 20.34
N LYS A 475 -8.65 -11.71 19.27
CA LYS A 475 -8.39 -12.08 17.87
C LYS A 475 -7.74 -10.93 17.08
N ASP A 476 -7.23 -11.29 15.90
CA ASP A 476 -6.71 -10.39 14.87
C ASP A 476 -5.40 -9.66 15.23
N PHE A 477 -4.29 -10.38 15.04
CA PHE A 477 -2.94 -9.88 15.31
C PHE A 477 -2.35 -9.09 14.11
N GLY A 478 -3.17 -8.72 13.12
CA GLY A 478 -2.74 -8.01 11.91
C GLY A 478 -2.17 -6.60 12.14
N CYS A 479 -2.39 -6.01 13.31
CA CYS A 479 -1.80 -4.74 13.75
C CYS A 479 -0.67 -4.91 14.80
N GLY A 480 -0.26 -6.16 15.08
CA GLY A 480 0.71 -6.48 16.12
C GLY A 480 2.17 -6.29 15.69
N ASP A 481 3.06 -6.31 16.67
CA ASP A 481 4.53 -6.27 16.51
C ASP A 481 5.16 -7.14 17.62
N LEU A 482 6.44 -7.48 17.50
CA LEU A 482 7.21 -8.03 18.60
C LEU A 482 7.28 -7.02 19.76
N LEU A 483 7.09 -7.49 20.99
CA LEU A 483 7.24 -6.64 22.18
C LEU A 483 8.72 -6.30 22.37
N LYS A 484 9.01 -5.01 22.52
CA LYS A 484 10.36 -4.48 22.79
C LYS A 484 10.32 -3.35 23.82
N ASP A 485 11.44 -3.19 24.54
CA ASP A 485 11.60 -2.13 25.55
C ASP A 485 11.93 -0.76 24.95
N THR A 486 12.26 -0.72 23.65
CA THR A 486 12.52 0.53 22.92
C THR A 486 11.21 1.16 22.40
N PRO A 487 11.11 2.50 22.31
CA PRO A 487 9.92 3.14 21.78
C PRO A 487 9.57 2.71 20.35
N TYR A 488 8.27 2.59 20.08
CA TYR A 488 7.72 2.34 18.76
C TYR A 488 7.51 3.67 18.03
N THR A 489 8.08 3.82 16.83
CA THR A 489 7.94 5.03 15.99
C THR A 489 6.96 4.83 14.82
N LYS A 490 6.07 3.84 14.94
CA LYS A 490 4.96 3.53 14.02
C LYS A 490 3.77 3.06 14.86
N TYR A 491 2.56 3.43 14.46
CA TYR A 491 1.31 2.97 15.09
C TYR A 491 0.38 2.43 14.00
N ALA A 492 -0.06 1.17 14.15
CA ALA A 492 -0.95 0.48 13.20
C ALA A 492 -2.38 0.29 13.72
N GLY A 493 -2.62 0.50 15.01
CA GLY A 493 -3.92 0.29 15.66
C GLY A 493 -4.97 1.35 15.36
N THR A 494 -6.14 1.18 15.96
CA THR A 494 -7.28 2.09 15.81
C THR A 494 -7.00 3.44 16.46
N TRP A 495 -7.09 4.53 15.68
CA TRP A 495 -6.76 5.89 16.13
C TRP A 495 -7.49 6.33 17.42
N ALA A 496 -8.73 5.87 17.65
CA ALA A 496 -9.50 6.17 18.87
C ALA A 496 -8.94 5.55 20.16
N PHE A 497 -8.12 4.50 20.04
CA PHE A 497 -7.46 3.78 21.14
C PHE A 497 -5.99 4.19 21.30
N CYS A 498 -5.56 5.21 20.55
CA CYS A 498 -4.19 5.69 20.50
C CYS A 498 -3.80 6.43 21.80
N PRO A 499 -2.61 6.16 22.37
CA PRO A 499 -2.13 6.83 23.57
C PRO A 499 -1.61 8.25 23.27
N PRO A 500 -1.68 9.19 24.25
CA PRO A 500 -1.36 10.60 24.03
C PRO A 500 0.11 10.83 23.67
N GLU A 501 1.05 10.05 24.21
CA GLU A 501 2.47 10.14 23.88
C GLU A 501 2.75 9.89 22.39
N TRP A 502 1.99 9.02 21.73
CA TRP A 502 2.11 8.86 20.27
C TRP A 502 1.63 10.10 19.53
N ILE A 503 0.51 10.69 19.96
CA ILE A 503 -0.08 11.87 19.32
C ILE A 503 0.82 13.10 19.49
N CYS A 504 1.45 13.24 20.65
CA CYS A 504 2.29 14.39 21.00
C CYS A 504 3.75 14.25 20.57
N GLU A 505 4.35 13.06 20.66
CA GLU A 505 5.78 12.83 20.45
C GLU A 505 6.10 11.93 19.24
N GLY A 506 5.11 11.26 18.64
CA GLY A 506 5.34 10.28 17.57
C GLY A 506 6.04 9.00 18.04
N GLN A 507 5.94 8.67 19.33
CA GLN A 507 6.52 7.47 19.94
C GLN A 507 5.70 6.95 21.12
N TYR A 508 5.74 5.65 21.40
CA TYR A 508 5.11 5.05 22.59
C TYR A 508 5.86 3.80 23.09
N LEU A 509 5.59 3.37 24.33
CA LEU A 509 6.08 2.11 24.90
C LEU A 509 4.96 1.04 24.89
N GLY A 510 5.28 -0.19 24.48
CA GLY A 510 4.28 -1.23 24.19
C GLY A 510 3.35 -1.59 25.37
N ARG A 511 3.90 -1.85 26.57
CA ARG A 511 3.10 -2.18 27.75
C ARG A 511 2.23 -0.98 28.23
N PRO A 512 2.75 0.25 28.42
CA PRO A 512 1.93 1.42 28.77
C PRO A 512 0.86 1.80 27.73
N ALA A 513 1.12 1.60 26.44
CA ALA A 513 0.13 1.82 25.39
C ALA A 513 -1.00 0.76 25.44
N THR A 514 -0.65 -0.49 25.73
CA THR A 514 -1.64 -1.57 25.93
C THR A 514 -2.56 -1.26 27.12
N VAL A 515 -2.01 -0.75 28.22
CA VAL A 515 -2.78 -0.32 29.40
C VAL A 515 -3.72 0.84 29.08
N TRP A 516 -3.26 1.82 28.29
CA TRP A 516 -4.11 2.90 27.79
C TRP A 516 -5.31 2.35 26.99
N SER A 517 -5.08 1.47 26.01
CA SER A 517 -6.16 0.87 25.21
C SER A 517 -7.14 0.04 26.06
N LEU A 518 -6.68 -0.62 27.13
CA LEU A 518 -7.55 -1.28 28.11
C LEU A 518 -8.44 -0.29 28.89
N GLY A 519 -7.91 0.89 29.24
CA GLY A 519 -8.69 1.98 29.84
C GLY A 519 -9.75 2.54 28.89
N VAL A 520 -9.39 2.75 27.61
CA VAL A 520 -10.32 3.19 26.55
C VAL A 520 -11.43 2.16 26.34
N LEU A 521 -11.08 0.87 26.31
CA LEU A 521 -12.04 -0.23 26.19
C LEU A 521 -12.98 -0.28 27.40
N LEU A 522 -12.48 -0.23 28.64
CA LEU A 522 -13.33 -0.28 29.83
C LEU A 522 -14.33 0.89 29.85
N TYR A 523 -13.87 2.11 29.55
CA TYR A 523 -14.76 3.26 29.39
C TYR A 523 -15.81 2.99 28.30
N ASN A 524 -15.41 2.50 27.13
CA ASN A 524 -16.33 2.20 26.03
C ASN A 524 -17.43 1.21 26.42
N LEU A 525 -17.06 0.11 27.10
CA LEU A 525 -18.00 -0.91 27.54
C LEU A 525 -19.04 -0.37 28.54
N VAL A 526 -18.68 0.55 29.44
CA VAL A 526 -19.60 1.04 30.50
C VAL A 526 -20.30 2.37 30.15
N CYS A 527 -19.69 3.20 29.31
CA CYS A 527 -20.22 4.52 28.93
C CYS A 527 -20.93 4.55 27.56
N ARG A 528 -20.77 3.53 26.70
CA ARG A 528 -21.23 3.49 25.28
C ARG A 528 -20.46 4.39 24.31
N ASP A 529 -19.59 5.26 24.80
CA ASP A 529 -18.86 6.26 24.01
C ASP A 529 -17.34 6.10 24.19
N LEU A 530 -16.53 6.89 23.50
CA LEU A 530 -15.09 6.97 23.72
C LEU A 530 -14.76 7.99 24.82
N PRO A 531 -13.66 7.80 25.59
CA PRO A 531 -13.25 8.74 26.63
C PRO A 531 -12.64 10.03 26.06
N PHE A 532 -12.32 10.08 24.77
CA PHE A 532 -11.76 11.24 24.07
C PHE A 532 -12.32 11.31 22.64
N HIS A 533 -12.78 12.49 22.23
CA HIS A 533 -13.16 12.79 20.85
C HIS A 533 -12.09 13.67 20.19
N LYS A 534 -12.01 13.66 18.85
CA LYS A 534 -10.94 14.37 18.09
C LYS A 534 -10.81 15.87 18.37
N GLU A 535 -11.87 16.50 18.87
CA GLU A 535 -11.95 17.94 19.14
C GLU A 535 -11.50 18.29 20.56
N ASP A 536 -11.43 17.30 21.46
CA ASP A 536 -10.99 17.47 22.84
C ASP A 536 -9.48 17.27 22.96
N ASN A 537 -8.78 18.29 23.47
CA ASN A 537 -7.46 18.07 24.05
C ASN A 537 -7.58 16.98 25.12
N VAL A 538 -6.65 16.01 25.13
CA VAL A 538 -6.66 14.84 26.03
C VAL A 538 -6.56 15.29 27.50
N SER A 539 -7.72 15.59 28.07
CA SER A 539 -7.89 16.26 29.36
C SER A 539 -9.08 15.62 30.07
N ARG A 540 -9.08 15.60 31.41
CA ARG A 540 -10.05 14.88 32.25
C ARG A 540 -11.47 15.46 32.25
N ASN A 541 -11.90 16.12 31.18
CA ASN A 541 -13.18 16.79 31.07
C ASN A 541 -14.32 15.91 30.52
N THR A 542 -14.08 14.64 30.20
CA THR A 542 -15.13 13.78 29.62
C THR A 542 -16.05 13.18 30.68
N HIS A 543 -17.34 13.14 30.33
CA HIS A 543 -18.42 12.87 31.26
C HIS A 543 -18.60 11.37 31.52
N LEU A 544 -17.96 10.86 32.57
CA LEU A 544 -18.35 9.57 33.16
C LEU A 544 -19.86 9.58 33.50
N ALA A 545 -20.54 8.47 33.23
CA ALA A 545 -21.94 8.33 33.58
C ALA A 545 -22.11 8.40 35.13
N PRO A 546 -23.03 9.22 35.68
CA PRO A 546 -23.22 9.36 37.14
C PRO A 546 -23.61 8.08 37.89
N SER A 547 -23.88 6.99 37.17
CA SER A 547 -24.21 5.67 37.70
C SER A 547 -23.00 4.76 37.91
N LEU A 548 -21.78 5.17 37.55
CA LEU A 548 -20.57 4.37 37.74
C LEU A 548 -20.08 4.42 39.18
N SER A 549 -19.56 3.28 39.65
CA SER A 549 -18.88 3.19 40.93
C SER A 549 -17.59 4.02 40.94
N GLY A 550 -17.21 4.48 42.14
CA GLY A 550 -15.91 5.14 42.34
C GLY A 550 -14.75 4.24 41.93
N GLU A 551 -14.85 2.93 42.15
CA GLU A 551 -13.81 1.95 41.81
C GLU A 551 -13.66 1.75 40.30
N CYS A 552 -14.76 1.73 39.54
CA CYS A 552 -14.73 1.67 38.08
C CYS A 552 -14.07 2.93 37.51
N SER A 553 -14.50 4.09 38.02
CA SER A 553 -13.99 5.41 37.62
C SER A 553 -12.49 5.55 37.91
N ASP A 554 -12.05 5.10 39.08
CA ASP A 554 -10.66 5.09 39.53
C ASP A 554 -9.78 4.23 38.61
N LEU A 555 -10.20 3.00 38.30
CA LEU A 555 -9.46 2.11 37.39
C LEU A 555 -9.38 2.67 35.97
N ILE A 556 -10.48 3.21 35.43
CA ILE A 556 -10.49 3.86 34.11
C ILE A 556 -9.45 4.98 34.07
N TRP A 557 -9.49 5.90 35.03
CA TRP A 557 -8.61 7.07 35.01
C TRP A 557 -7.14 6.74 35.32
N TRP A 558 -6.87 5.69 36.10
CA TRP A 558 -5.51 5.23 36.33
C TRP A 558 -4.89 4.62 35.07
N CYS A 559 -5.65 3.83 34.29
CA CYS A 559 -5.23 3.35 32.97
C CYS A 559 -5.06 4.50 31.95
N LEU A 560 -5.82 5.58 32.08
CA LEU A 560 -5.82 6.75 31.21
C LEU A 560 -4.96 7.92 31.74
N GLU A 561 -3.96 7.65 32.57
CA GLU A 561 -2.98 8.67 32.94
C GLU A 561 -2.16 9.11 31.72
N GLN A 562 -1.88 10.42 31.66
CA GLN A 562 -1.17 11.02 30.52
C GLN A 562 0.27 10.54 30.43
N ASP A 563 0.97 10.53 31.56
CA ASP A 563 2.31 9.95 31.67
C ASP A 563 2.25 8.42 31.59
N PRO A 564 2.88 7.77 30.60
CA PRO A 564 2.91 6.32 30.48
C PRO A 564 3.55 5.60 31.67
N HIS A 565 4.41 6.28 32.46
CA HIS A 565 5.02 5.71 33.67
C HIS A 565 4.12 5.77 34.90
N SER A 566 3.03 6.55 34.86
CA SER A 566 2.05 6.65 35.95
C SER A 566 0.88 5.66 35.80
N ARG A 567 0.80 4.94 34.67
CA ARG A 567 -0.22 3.91 34.39
C ARG A 567 0.08 2.60 35.15
N PRO A 568 -0.94 1.84 35.59
CA PRO A 568 -0.76 0.59 36.33
C PRO A 568 -0.18 -0.53 35.47
N THR A 569 0.53 -1.45 36.12
CA THR A 569 0.89 -2.76 35.55
C THR A 569 -0.33 -3.69 35.42
N PHE A 570 -0.22 -4.76 34.62
CA PHE A 570 -1.32 -5.74 34.49
C PHE A 570 -1.67 -6.41 35.83
N GLU A 571 -0.67 -6.63 36.67
CA GLU A 571 -0.79 -7.17 38.03
C GLU A 571 -1.56 -6.21 38.94
N GLU A 572 -1.29 -4.90 38.86
CA GLU A 572 -2.01 -3.87 39.61
C GLU A 572 -3.45 -3.69 39.11
N ILE A 573 -3.68 -3.76 37.79
CA ILE A 573 -5.03 -3.77 37.20
C ILE A 573 -5.83 -4.95 37.75
N LEU A 574 -5.31 -6.18 37.66
CA LEU A 574 -6.00 -7.38 38.15
C LEU A 574 -6.20 -7.40 39.68
N SER A 575 -5.31 -6.71 40.42
CA SER A 575 -5.42 -6.54 41.87
C SER A 575 -6.28 -5.35 42.30
N HIS A 576 -6.80 -4.56 41.36
CA HIS A 576 -7.60 -3.37 41.68
C HIS A 576 -8.91 -3.75 42.37
N LYS A 577 -9.36 -2.90 43.30
CA LYS A 577 -10.59 -3.12 44.09
C LYS A 577 -11.80 -3.41 43.21
N TRP A 578 -11.88 -2.78 42.05
CA TRP A 578 -12.97 -3.01 41.10
C TRP A 578 -13.08 -4.47 40.66
N PHE A 579 -11.99 -5.25 40.58
CA PHE A 579 -12.07 -6.68 40.26
C PHE A 579 -12.36 -7.57 41.48
N MET A 580 -12.09 -7.12 42.70
CA MET A 580 -12.30 -7.91 43.92
C MET A 580 -13.78 -8.30 44.14
N GLY A 581 -14.72 -7.54 43.55
CA GLY A 581 -16.14 -7.90 43.50
C GLY A 581 -16.45 -9.24 42.80
N LEU A 582 -15.52 -9.86 42.07
CA LEU A 582 -15.66 -11.21 41.51
C LEU A 582 -15.59 -12.31 42.59
N GLN A 583 -14.93 -12.06 43.73
CA GLN A 583 -14.77 -13.08 44.78
C GLN A 583 -16.09 -13.35 45.54
N ASN A 584 -16.95 -12.33 45.67
CA ASN A 584 -18.22 -12.41 46.40
C ASN A 584 -19.39 -13.05 45.60
N ILE A 585 -19.12 -13.65 44.44
CA ILE A 585 -20.14 -14.28 43.56
C ILE A 585 -19.97 -15.82 43.49
N ARG A 586 -18.97 -16.38 44.20
CA ARG A 586 -18.66 -17.82 44.23
C ARG A 586 -18.86 -18.49 45.60
N GLU A 587 -19.60 -17.85 46.51
CA GLU A 587 -20.11 -18.43 47.77
C GLU A 587 -21.62 -18.65 47.72
#